data_AF-A0A850DTP6-F1
#
_entry.id   AF-A0A850DTP6-F1
#
_cell.length_a   1.000
_cell.length_b   1.000
_cell.length_c   1.000
_cell.angle_alpha   90.00
_cell.angle_beta   90.00
_cell.angle_gamma   90.00
#
_symmetry.space_group_name_H-M   'P 1'
#
loop_
_entity.id
_entity.type
_entity.pdbx_description
1 polymer ?
#
loop_
_entity_poly.entity_id
_entity_poly.type
_entity_poly.pdbx_seq_one_letter_code
_entity_poly.pdbx_strand_id
1 'polypeptide(L)' 'MRTQSTLMQLRANPMEWRRRGLTPPDAIQAMVAERLAEPGHSQPVGDPSYQDFFRA' A
#
# COMPACT_ATOMS: atom_id res chain seq x y z
N MET A 1 -0.74 26.67 -10.59
CA MET A 1 -1.05 25.76 -9.46
C MET A 1 -1.67 24.48 -10.00
N ARG A 2 -1.13 23.29 -9.66
CA ARG A 2 -1.84 22.02 -9.91
C ARG A 2 -2.84 21.80 -8.78
N THR A 3 -4.11 21.61 -9.09
CA THR A 3 -5.16 21.40 -8.07
C THR A 3 -5.16 19.94 -7.61
N GLN A 4 -5.64 19.67 -6.39
CA GLN A 4 -5.68 18.31 -5.82
C GLN A 4 -6.50 17.33 -6.69
N SER A 5 -7.60 17.80 -7.29
CA SER A 5 -8.44 17.00 -8.19
C SER A 5 -7.63 16.47 -9.39
N THR A 6 -6.78 17.31 -9.99
CA THR A 6 -5.91 16.89 -11.10
C THR A 6 -4.89 15.84 -10.68
N LEU A 7 -4.36 15.93 -9.45
CA LEU A 7 -3.41 14.92 -8.94
C LEU A 7 -4.09 13.57 -8.70
N MET A 8 -5.32 13.55 -8.17
CA MET A 8 -6.06 12.30 -8.00
C MET A 8 -6.37 11.64 -9.35
N GLN A 9 -6.75 12.41 -10.36
CA GLN A 9 -6.98 11.91 -11.72
C GLN A 9 -5.71 11.32 -12.35
N LEU A 10 -4.56 11.99 -12.19
CA LEU A 10 -3.29 11.47 -12.69
C LEU A 10 -2.85 10.19 -11.96
N ARG A 11 -3.09 10.09 -10.64
CA ARG A 11 -2.81 8.90 -9.84
C ARG A 11 -3.69 7.71 -10.22
N ALA A 12 -4.90 7.96 -10.72
CA ALA A 12 -5.80 6.90 -11.18
C ALA A 12 -5.38 6.28 -12.53
N ASN A 13 -4.47 6.92 -13.28
CA ASN A 13 -4.04 6.42 -14.59
C ASN A 13 -2.72 5.63 -14.49
N PRO A 14 -2.70 4.29 -14.67
CA PRO A 14 -1.49 3.48 -14.58
C PRO A 14 -0.37 3.91 -15.54
N MET A 15 -0.70 4.47 -16.71
CA MET A 15 0.30 4.93 -17.68
C MET A 15 1.12 6.11 -17.15
N GLU A 16 0.50 6.97 -16.34
CA GLU A 16 1.15 8.13 -15.73
C GLU A 16 2.19 7.73 -14.67
N TRP A 17 2.02 6.57 -14.03
CA TRP A 17 3.01 5.99 -13.12
C TRP A 17 4.19 5.43 -13.91
N ARG A 18 3.89 4.59 -14.91
CA ARG A 18 4.93 3.97 -15.76
C ARG A 18 5.78 4.99 -16.48
N ARG A 19 5.18 6.07 -16.99
CA ARG A 19 5.90 7.17 -17.64
C ARG A 19 6.93 7.83 -16.72
N ARG A 20 6.70 7.80 -15.41
CA ARG A 20 7.60 8.33 -14.38
C ARG A 20 8.54 7.27 -13.78
N GLY A 21 8.56 6.07 -14.34
CA GLY A 21 9.33 4.94 -13.79
C GLY A 21 8.78 4.38 -12.48
N LEU A 22 7.52 4.68 -12.14
CA LEU A 22 6.86 4.20 -10.94
C LEU A 22 5.95 3.00 -11.24
N THR A 23 5.81 2.10 -10.28
CA THR A 23 4.87 0.97 -10.35
C THR A 23 3.44 1.44 -10.07
N PRO A 24 2.43 1.09 -10.90
CA PRO A 24 1.04 1.44 -10.64
C PRO A 24 0.49 0.85 -9.34
N PRO A 25 -0.51 1.48 -8.70
CA PRO A 25 -1.08 1.03 -7.43
C PRO A 25 -1.56 -0.42 -7.44
N ASP A 26 -2.26 -0.85 -8.50
CA ASP A 26 -2.81 -2.22 -8.58
C ASP A 26 -1.71 -3.27 -8.65
N ALA A 27 -0.60 -2.96 -9.34
CA ALA A 27 0.56 -3.86 -9.40
C ALA A 27 1.26 -3.95 -8.04
N ILE A 28 1.35 -2.84 -7.30
CA ILE A 28 1.85 -2.84 -5.91
C ILE A 28 0.93 -3.70 -5.03
N GLN A 29 -0.40 -3.55 -5.16
CA GLN A 29 -1.35 -4.35 -4.39
C GLN A 29 -1.20 -5.85 -4.68
N ALA A 30 -1.06 -6.23 -5.96
CA ALA A 30 -0.83 -7.62 -6.33
C ALA A 30 0.46 -8.18 -5.70
N MET A 31 1.56 -7.41 -5.75
CA MET A 31 2.82 -7.81 -5.11
C MET A 31 2.70 -7.94 -3.58
N VAL A 32 1.94 -7.05 -2.94
CA VAL A 32 1.68 -7.13 -1.50
C VAL A 32 0.85 -8.36 -1.16
N ALA A 33 -0.22 -8.60 -1.92
CA ALA A 33 -1.10 -9.75 -1.71
C ALA A 33 -0.33 -11.07 -1.88
N GLU A 34 0.53 -11.16 -2.89
CA GLU A 34 1.38 -12.34 -3.12
C GLU A 34 2.31 -12.60 -1.93
N ARG A 35 3.01 -11.57 -1.43
CA ARG A 35 3.88 -11.71 -0.25
C ARG A 35 3.11 -12.11 1.00
N LEU A 36 1.93 -11.53 1.23
CA LEU A 36 1.11 -11.86 2.39
C LEU A 36 0.49 -13.27 2.31
N ALA A 37 0.42 -13.86 1.12
CA ALA A 37 -0.01 -15.25 0.95
C ALA A 37 1.10 -16.26 1.32
N GLU A 38 2.34 -15.82 1.52
CA GLU A 38 3.44 -16.72 1.92
C GLU A 38 3.24 -17.26 3.35
N PRO A 39 3.57 -18.55 3.60
CA PRO A 39 3.49 -19.13 4.93
C PRO A 39 4.34 -18.35 5.95
N GLY A 40 3.74 -17.99 7.09
CA GLY A 40 4.39 -17.19 8.13
C GLY A 40 4.15 -15.68 8.03
N HIS A 41 3.39 -15.20 7.04
CA HIS A 41 2.86 -13.83 6.98
C HIS A 41 1.39 -13.72 7.43
N SER A 42 0.83 -14.81 7.98
CA SER A 42 -0.44 -14.77 8.70
C SER A 42 -0.36 -13.76 9.84
N GLN A 43 -1.32 -12.83 9.89
CA GLN A 43 -1.47 -11.88 10.99
C GLN A 43 -1.30 -12.62 12.33
N PRO A 44 -0.41 -12.16 13.23
CA PRO A 44 -0.34 -12.74 14.56
C PRO A 44 -1.73 -12.73 15.19
N VAL A 45 -2.18 -13.87 15.71
CA VAL A 45 -3.42 -13.94 16.46
C VAL A 45 -3.20 -13.13 17.75
N GLY A 46 -3.65 -11.88 17.74
CA GLY A 46 -3.42 -10.90 18.81
C GLY A 46 -2.24 -9.97 18.50
N ASP A 47 -2.40 -9.09 17.52
CA ASP A 47 -1.52 -7.92 17.42
C ASP A 47 -1.69 -7.08 18.70
N PRO A 48 -0.62 -6.84 19.49
CA PRO A 48 -0.70 -5.94 20.61
C PRO A 48 -1.12 -4.56 20.07
N SER A 49 -2.13 -3.99 20.71
CA SER A 49 -2.49 -2.62 20.40
C SER A 49 -1.31 -1.71 20.74
N TYR A 50 -1.24 -0.54 20.11
CA TYR A 50 -0.23 0.46 20.43
C TYR A 50 -0.20 0.80 21.95
N GLN A 51 -1.32 0.63 22.65
CA GLN A 51 -1.44 0.88 24.08
C GLN A 51 -0.77 -0.21 24.93
N ASP A 52 -0.65 -1.43 24.43
CA ASP A 52 -0.06 -2.56 25.16
C ASP A 52 1.45 -2.40 25.34
N PHE A 53 2.11 -1.59 24.49
CA PHE A 53 3.53 -1.24 24.64
C PHE A 53 3.85 -0.33 25.83
N PHE A 54 2.84 0.29 26.44
CA PHE A 54 3.01 1.25 27.55
C PHE A 54 2.44 0.74 28.88
N ARG A 55 1.90 -0.48 28.92
CA ARG A 55 1.45 -1.13 30.16
C ARG A 55 2.59 -1.97 30.72
N ALA A 56 3.20 -1.47 31.81
CA ALA A 56 4.22 -2.14 32.61
C ALA A 56 3.59 -3.08 33.65
#